data_AF-A0A3B9JNB8-F1
#
_entry.id   AF-A0A3B9JNB8-F1
#
_cell.length_a   1.000
_cell.length_b   1.000
_cell.length_c   1.000
_cell.angle_alpha   90.00
_cell.angle_beta   90.00
_cell.angle_gamma   90.00
#
_symmetry.space_group_name_H-M   'P 1'
#
loop_
_entity.id
_entity.type
_entity.pdbx_description
1 polymer ?
#
loop_
_entity_poly.entity_id
_entity_poly.type
_entity_poly.pdbx_seq_one_letter_code
_entity_poly.pdbx_strand_id
1 'polypeptide(L)'
;LNILRNRTELDDLIAPTISRETDELGSVEHAVLYLGTYELQNSIEVPYKVVINEALEIAKLYGAEGAYKLINSSLDQLAKELRSIEVNA
;
A
#
# COMPACT_ATOMS: atom_id res chain seq x y z
N LEU A 1 2.19 -13.61 -6.24
CA LEU A 1 2.29 -12.81 -5.00
C LEU A 1 1.69 -13.62 -3.86
N ASN A 2 2.40 -13.83 -2.75
CA ASN A 2 1.92 -14.63 -1.61
C ASN A 2 1.05 -13.82 -0.63
N ILE A 3 0.20 -12.92 -1.15
CA ILE A 3 -0.63 -12.00 -0.35
C ILE A 3 -1.52 -12.75 0.65
N LEU A 4 -2.16 -13.85 0.22
CA LEU A 4 -3.03 -14.64 1.08
C LEU A 4 -2.28 -15.33 2.23
N ARG A 5 -0.98 -15.62 2.07
CA ARG A 5 -0.16 -16.22 3.11
C ARG A 5 0.35 -15.18 4.11
N ASN A 6 0.55 -13.95 3.64
CA ASN A 6 1.08 -12.85 4.44
C ASN A 6 -0.03 -11.92 4.94
N ARG A 7 -1.31 -12.32 4.83
CA ARG A 7 -2.45 -11.42 5.08
C ARG A 7 -2.38 -10.77 6.46
N THR A 8 -2.13 -11.54 7.51
CA THR A 8 -2.03 -11.03 8.89
C THR A 8 -0.88 -10.03 9.04
N GLU A 9 0.28 -10.33 8.45
CA GLU A 9 1.43 -9.42 8.47
C GLU A 9 1.16 -8.12 7.70
N LEU A 10 0.50 -8.21 6.55
CA LEU A 10 0.11 -7.03 5.77
C LEU A 10 -0.94 -6.19 6.51
N ASP A 11 -1.91 -6.83 7.17
CA ASP A 11 -2.89 -6.16 8.03
C ASP A 11 -2.19 -5.40 9.17
N ASP A 12 -1.23 -6.04 9.85
CA ASP A 12 -0.48 -5.43 10.95
C ASP A 12 0.37 -4.23 10.48
N LEU A 13 0.87 -4.26 9.25
CA LEU A 13 1.60 -3.14 8.64
C LEU A 13 0.66 -2.00 8.21
N ILE A 14 -0.51 -2.30 7.66
CA ILE A 14 -1.43 -1.31 7.08
C ILE A 14 -2.29 -0.64 8.15
N ALA A 15 -2.76 -1.39 9.15
CA ALA A 15 -3.62 -0.86 10.21
C ALA A 15 -3.13 0.46 10.85
N PRO A 16 -1.84 0.62 11.20
CA PRO A 16 -1.35 1.88 11.78
C PRO A 16 -1.24 3.05 10.80
N THR A 17 -1.33 2.82 9.49
CA THR A 17 -1.10 3.86 8.46
C THR A 17 -2.40 4.45 7.91
N ILE A 18 -3.55 3.88 8.26
CA ILE A 18 -4.87 4.35 7.86
C ILE A 18 -5.58 5.06 9.03
N SER A 19 -6.36 6.10 8.72
CA SER A 19 -7.05 6.92 9.73
C SER A 19 -8.36 6.30 10.24
N ARG A 20 -8.66 5.07 9.85
CA ARG A 20 -9.90 4.34 10.11
C ARG A 20 -9.61 2.85 10.22
N GLU A 21 -10.55 2.07 10.74
CA GLU A 21 -10.38 0.62 10.84
C GLU A 21 -10.24 -0.02 9.46
N THR A 22 -9.48 -1.11 9.38
CA THR A 22 -9.24 -1.81 8.11
C THR A 22 -10.53 -2.34 7.51
N ASP A 23 -11.50 -2.77 8.31
CA ASP A 23 -12.80 -3.27 7.86
C ASP A 23 -13.70 -2.21 7.19
N GLU A 24 -13.41 -0.91 7.39
CA GLU A 24 -14.10 0.20 6.75
C GLU A 24 -13.57 0.53 5.34
N LEU A 25 -12.49 -0.11 4.91
CA LEU A 25 -11.97 0.03 3.55
C LEU A 25 -12.86 -0.71 2.54
N GLY A 26 -13.11 -0.08 1.39
CA GLY A 26 -13.73 -0.75 0.26
C GLY A 26 -12.84 -1.87 -0.28
N SER A 27 -13.43 -2.87 -0.93
CA SER A 27 -12.70 -4.05 -1.42
C SER A 27 -11.53 -3.70 -2.34
N VAL A 28 -11.66 -2.63 -3.13
CA VAL A 28 -10.59 -2.15 -4.03
C VAL A 28 -9.47 -1.47 -3.25
N GLU A 29 -9.80 -0.67 -2.24
CA GLU A 29 -8.80 -0.02 -1.38
C GLU A 29 -7.95 -1.07 -0.66
N HIS A 30 -8.62 -2.09 -0.10
CA HIS A 30 -7.98 -3.27 0.48
C HIS A 30 -7.01 -3.95 -0.47
N ALA A 31 -7.50 -4.31 -1.66
CA ALA A 31 -6.68 -5.03 -2.64
C ALA A 31 -5.45 -4.21 -3.07
N VAL A 32 -5.61 -2.90 -3.28
CA VAL A 32 -4.52 -2.02 -3.68
C VAL A 32 -3.52 -1.83 -2.56
N LEU A 33 -3.96 -1.66 -1.31
CA LEU A 33 -3.06 -1.54 -0.16
C LEU A 33 -2.27 -2.82 0.06
N TYR A 34 -2.90 -4.00 -0.02
CA TYR A 34 -2.18 -5.26 0.07
C TYR A 34 -1.15 -5.43 -1.04
N LEU A 35 -1.51 -5.10 -2.29
CA LEU A 35 -0.60 -5.19 -3.41
C LEU A 35 0.60 -4.27 -3.22
N GLY A 36 0.36 -2.98 -2.98
CA GLY A 36 1.42 -1.99 -2.80
C GLY A 36 2.32 -2.30 -1.61
N THR A 37 1.74 -2.69 -0.46
CA THR A 37 2.51 -3.06 0.73
C THR A 37 3.38 -4.29 0.49
N TYR A 38 2.82 -5.31 -0.16
CA TYR A 38 3.57 -6.53 -0.49
C TYR A 38 4.75 -6.22 -1.42
N GLU A 39 4.56 -5.40 -2.45
CA GLU A 39 5.64 -5.04 -3.38
C GLU A 39 6.69 -4.14 -2.72
N LEU A 40 6.28 -3.18 -1.89
CA LEU A 40 7.21 -2.42 -1.05
C LEU A 40 8.06 -3.35 -0.17
N GLN A 41 7.48 -4.40 0.41
CA GLN A 41 8.23 -5.31 1.26
C GLN A 41 9.14 -6.28 0.47
N ASN A 42 8.67 -6.81 -0.67
CA ASN A 42 9.27 -8.01 -1.28
C ASN A 42 9.96 -7.75 -2.63
N SER A 43 9.63 -6.68 -3.34
CA SER A 43 10.10 -6.40 -4.71
C SER A 43 11.18 -5.30 -4.70
N ILE A 44 12.35 -5.57 -4.10
CA ILE A 44 13.40 -4.57 -3.88
C ILE A 44 13.95 -3.97 -5.19
N GLU A 45 13.88 -4.73 -6.27
CA GLU A 45 14.24 -4.31 -7.62
C GLU A 45 13.33 -3.24 -8.22
N VAL A 46 12.11 -3.08 -7.70
CA VAL A 46 11.16 -2.06 -8.14
C VAL A 46 11.31 -0.83 -7.26
N PRO A 47 11.57 0.37 -7.83
CA PRO A 47 11.67 1.59 -7.04
C PRO A 47 10.37 1.90 -6.31
N TYR A 48 10.44 2.35 -5.05
CA TYR A 48 9.24 2.56 -4.21
C TYR A 48 8.24 3.53 -4.85
N LYS A 49 8.73 4.56 -5.56
CA LYS A 49 7.89 5.55 -6.26
C LYS A 49 7.09 4.93 -7.40
N VAL A 50 7.63 3.90 -8.06
CA VAL A 50 6.93 3.18 -9.12
C VAL A 50 5.78 2.38 -8.51
N VAL A 51 6.05 1.63 -7.44
CA VAL A 51 5.02 0.88 -6.69
C VAL A 51 3.86 1.78 -6.25
N ILE A 52 4.18 2.94 -5.65
CA ILE A 52 3.15 3.90 -5.21
C ILE A 52 2.37 4.41 -6.42
N ASN A 53 3.04 4.88 -7.47
CA ASN A 53 2.36 5.43 -8.65
C ASN A 53 1.40 4.41 -9.29
N GLU A 54 1.81 3.17 -9.45
CA GLU A 54 0.96 2.11 -10.01
C GLU A 54 -0.26 1.83 -9.13
N ALA A 55 -0.09 1.77 -7.80
CA ALA A 55 -1.18 1.62 -6.86
C ALA A 55 -2.20 2.77 -6.98
N LEU A 56 -1.73 4.02 -7.15
CA LEU A 56 -2.61 5.17 -7.34
C LEU A 56 -3.39 5.12 -8.65
N GLU A 57 -2.77 4.69 -9.74
CA GLU A 57 -3.46 4.55 -11.02
C GLU A 57 -4.55 3.48 -10.95
N ILE A 58 -4.29 2.34 -10.30
CA ILE A 58 -5.32 1.31 -10.05
C ILE A 58 -6.46 1.89 -9.20
N ALA A 59 -6.14 2.63 -8.14
CA ALA A 59 -7.13 3.24 -7.27
C ALA A 59 -8.02 4.27 -7.99
N LYS A 60 -7.45 5.06 -8.92
CA LYS A 60 -8.22 6.01 -9.72
C LYS A 60 -9.16 5.33 -10.73
N LEU A 61 -8.75 4.18 -11.27
CA LEU A 61 -9.51 3.45 -12.27
C LEU A 61 -10.66 2.64 -11.67
N TYR A 62 -10.45 2.05 -10.49
CA TYR A 62 -11.37 1.07 -9.91
C TYR A 62 -11.89 1.43 -8.51
N GLY A 63 -11.27 2.38 -7.83
CA GLY A 63 -11.63 2.77 -6.46
C GLY A 63 -12.81 3.74 -6.41
N ALA A 64 -13.31 3.95 -5.19
CA ALA A 64 -14.27 5.02 -4.93
C ALA A 64 -13.64 6.40 -5.14
N GLU A 65 -14.48 7.43 -5.34
CA GLU A 65 -14.00 8.80 -5.47
C GLU A 65 -13.18 9.20 -4.22
N GLY A 66 -11.92 9.61 -4.43
CA GLY A 66 -11.02 10.00 -3.35
C GLY A 66 -10.21 8.88 -2.69
N ALA A 67 -10.47 7.60 -3.03
CA ALA A 67 -9.73 6.44 -2.49
C ALA A 67 -8.21 6.56 -2.66
N TYR A 68 -7.76 7.11 -3.80
CA TYR A 68 -6.34 7.30 -4.11
C TYR A 68 -5.60 8.17 -3.08
N LYS A 69 -6.28 9.09 -2.38
CA LYS A 69 -5.64 9.94 -1.36
C LYS A 69 -5.23 9.13 -0.14
N LEU A 70 -6.13 8.27 0.35
CA LEU A 70 -5.87 7.37 1.47
C LEU A 70 -4.75 6.39 1.13
N ILE A 71 -4.81 5.80 -0.07
CA ILE A 71 -3.79 4.86 -0.55
C ILE A 71 -2.43 5.55 -0.65
N ASN A 72 -2.38 6.76 -1.20
CA ASN A 72 -1.12 7.53 -1.27
C ASN A 72 -0.51 7.75 0.11
N SER A 73 -1.28 8.31 1.04
CA SER A 73 -0.80 8.60 2.39
C SER A 73 -0.30 7.35 3.12
N SER A 74 -1.03 6.25 2.99
CA SER A 74 -0.66 4.97 3.60
C SER A 74 0.62 4.39 3.00
N LEU A 75 0.72 4.32 1.68
CA LEU A 75 1.90 3.74 1.01
C LEU A 75 3.14 4.63 1.14
N ASP A 76 2.99 5.97 1.22
CA ASP A 76 4.09 6.89 1.51
C ASP A 76 4.68 6.64 2.92
N GLN A 77 3.82 6.36 3.91
CA GLN A 77 4.28 6.02 5.25
C GLN A 77 5.00 4.66 5.25
N LEU A 78 4.39 3.65 4.63
CA LEU A 78 4.98 2.31 4.52
C LEU A 78 6.31 2.32 3.75
N ALA A 79 6.46 3.16 2.72
CA ALA A 79 7.73 3.29 2.02
C ALA A 79 8.84 3.84 2.92
N LYS A 80 8.54 4.80 3.81
CA LYS A 80 9.52 5.32 4.78
C LYS A 80 9.97 4.24 5.77
N GLU A 81 9.08 3.32 6.13
CA GLU A 81 9.37 2.25 7.07
C GLU A 81 10.08 1.06 6.39
N LEU A 82 9.55 0.56 5.28
CA LEU A 82 10.01 -0.64 4.57
C LEU A 82 11.19 -0.37 3.62
N ARG A 83 11.32 0.86 3.12
CA ARG A 83 12.33 1.29 2.11
C ARG A 83 13.15 2.47 2.58
N SER A 84 13.39 2.60 3.89
CA SER A 84 14.08 3.74 4.50
C SER A 84 15.43 4.07 3.83
N ILE A 85 16.21 3.06 3.41
CA ILE A 85 17.48 3.28 2.69
C ILE A 85 17.25 3.98 1.35
N GLU A 86 16.24 3.55 0.58
CA GLU A 86 15.91 4.10 -0.73
C GLU A 86 15.28 5.49 -0.61
N VAL A 87 14.48 5.74 0.44
CA VAL A 87 13.81 7.02 0.67
C VAL A 87 14.78 8.12 1.11
N ASN A 88 15.86 7.77 1.83
CA ASN A 88 16.85 8.72 2.34
C ASN A 88 18.09 8.88 1.43
N ALA A 89 18.15 8.17 0.31
CA ALA A 89 19.22 8.28 -0.69
C ALA A 89 19.00 9.47 -1.62
#